data_AF-A0A815RN03-F1
#
_entry.id   AF-A0A815RN03-F1
#
_cell.length_a   1.000
_cell.length_b   1.000
_cell.length_c   1.000
_cell.angle_alpha   90.00
_cell.angle_beta   90.00
_cell.angle_gamma   90.00
#
_symmetry.space_group_name_H-M   'P 1'
#
loop_
_entity.id
_entity.type
_entity.pdbx_description
1 polymer ?
#
loop_
_entity_poly.entity_id
_entity_poly.type
_entity_poly.pdbx_seq_one_letter_code
_entity_poly.pdbx_strand_id
1 'polypeptide(L)'
;MEPVISQPDVVSKKEKFAYSVGHVLNDLTSSMWFSYLLVFYHRIVNFTNASAGYLLLIGQVADALATTFVGFGSDRARKGLFGYGRRKTWHLFGVICILCSFPFCFNLCVGCEHNDLLAQFFYYAMFIIIFQFGWSCSQISHLAMINDLTHKDGERVALNSYRYAWTVSSNIFVYAMASILLGVHSSNDKADITPDDAHIFRTLSLTVVGIGLLCMIIFHVGLKESELPAEETESRLQLSTASSRRLKRMTWKKFLREREFYQCTFIWMFTRLILNVTQLY
;
A
#
# COMPACT_ATOMS: atom_id res chain seq x y z
N MET A 1 5.22 38.20 17.88
CA MET A 1 5.24 37.65 16.50
C MET A 1 6.20 36.48 16.53
N GLU A 2 5.68 35.25 16.62
CA GLU A 2 6.52 34.08 16.36
C GLU A 2 6.93 34.10 14.89
N PRO A 3 8.16 33.70 14.55
CA PRO A 3 8.59 33.65 13.17
C PRO A 3 7.74 32.61 12.46
N VAL A 4 6.98 33.04 11.45
CA VAL A 4 6.39 32.14 10.48
C VAL A 4 7.56 31.44 9.80
N ILE A 5 7.90 30.23 10.26
CA ILE A 5 8.85 29.36 9.57
C ILE A 5 8.26 29.16 8.18
N SER A 6 8.83 29.86 7.20
CA SER A 6 8.53 29.70 5.78
C SER A 6 8.97 28.28 5.44
N GLN A 7 8.02 27.36 5.29
CA GLN A 7 8.36 26.08 4.67
C GLN A 7 8.94 26.40 3.28
N PRO A 8 10.04 25.73 2.89
CA PRO A 8 10.69 26.04 1.63
C PRO A 8 9.69 25.85 0.50
N ASP A 9 9.61 26.86 -0.35
CA ASP A 9 8.73 26.94 -1.51
C ASP A 9 8.91 25.79 -2.53
N VAL A 10 9.96 24.98 -2.37
CA VAL A 10 10.36 23.89 -3.25
C VAL A 10 10.92 22.75 -2.38
N VAL A 11 10.37 21.54 -2.54
CA VAL A 11 10.85 20.34 -1.85
C VAL A 11 12.25 19.98 -2.36
N SER A 12 13.18 19.67 -1.47
CA SER A 12 14.54 19.30 -1.87
C SER A 12 14.54 18.04 -2.74
N LYS A 13 15.47 17.95 -3.69
CA LYS A 13 15.64 16.73 -4.52
C LYS A 13 15.80 15.47 -3.67
N LYS A 14 16.49 15.58 -2.52
CA LYS A 14 16.67 14.48 -1.57
C LYS A 14 15.34 14.04 -0.94
N GLU A 15 14.50 15.00 -0.55
CA GLU A 15 13.18 14.74 0.05
C GLU A 15 12.20 14.19 -0.98
N LYS A 16 12.23 14.69 -2.22
CA LYS A 16 11.45 14.14 -3.34
C LYS A 16 11.78 12.67 -3.57
N PHE A 17 13.08 12.35 -3.62
CA PHE A 17 13.54 10.98 -3.77
C PHE A 17 13.11 10.10 -2.59
N ALA A 18 13.38 10.54 -1.36
CA ALA A 18 13.02 9.82 -0.14
C ALA A 18 11.51 9.54 -0.08
N TYR A 19 10.68 10.56 -0.35
CA TYR A 19 9.22 10.41 -0.44
C TYR A 19 8.83 9.38 -1.50
N SER A 20 9.40 9.47 -2.70
CA SER A 20 9.03 8.62 -3.83
C SER A 20 9.28 7.12 -3.58
N VAL A 21 10.37 6.77 -2.88
CA VAL A 21 10.69 5.37 -2.53
C VAL A 21 9.86 4.84 -1.36
N GLY A 22 9.19 5.71 -0.60
CA GLY A 22 8.36 5.32 0.55
C GLY A 22 7.14 4.47 0.21
N HIS A 23 6.73 4.41 -1.05
CA HIS A 23 5.60 3.57 -1.49
C HIS A 23 6.03 2.23 -2.11
N VAL A 24 7.33 2.04 -2.37
CA VAL A 24 7.86 0.88 -3.12
C VAL A 24 7.49 -0.46 -2.48
N LEU A 25 7.51 -0.56 -1.14
CA LEU A 25 7.10 -1.81 -0.45
C LEU A 25 5.64 -2.19 -0.78
N ASN A 26 4.72 -1.23 -0.78
CA ASN A 26 3.32 -1.46 -1.15
C ASN A 26 3.18 -1.84 -2.62
N ASP A 27 3.93 -1.19 -3.50
CA ASP A 27 3.91 -1.48 -4.93
C ASP A 27 4.43 -2.89 -5.24
N LEU A 28 5.57 -3.28 -4.65
CA LEU A 28 6.14 -4.62 -4.83
C LEU A 28 5.20 -5.71 -4.28
N THR A 29 4.67 -5.53 -3.07
CA THR A 29 3.77 -6.52 -2.45
C THR A 29 2.43 -6.62 -3.17
N SER A 30 1.84 -5.50 -3.59
CA SER A 30 0.59 -5.50 -4.36
C SER A 30 0.75 -6.14 -5.74
N SER A 31 1.89 -5.90 -6.41
CA SER A 31 2.22 -6.55 -7.68
C SER A 31 2.19 -8.07 -7.54
N MET A 32 2.90 -8.58 -6.53
CA MET A 32 2.96 -10.01 -6.28
C MET A 32 1.60 -10.58 -5.82
N TRP A 33 0.87 -9.84 -4.98
CA TRP A 33 -0.48 -10.20 -4.52
C TRP A 33 -1.45 -10.39 -5.68
N PHE A 34 -1.60 -9.39 -6.56
CA PHE A 34 -2.57 -9.46 -7.64
C PHE A 34 -2.18 -10.43 -8.75
N SER A 35 -0.89 -10.62 -9.01
CA SER A 35 -0.43 -11.49 -10.10
C SER A 35 -0.30 -12.97 -9.71
N TYR A 36 0.10 -13.26 -8.47
CA TYR A 36 0.56 -14.60 -8.10
C TYR A 36 -0.21 -15.27 -6.96
N LEU A 37 -1.08 -14.57 -6.23
CA LEU A 37 -1.81 -15.15 -5.10
C LEU A 37 -2.64 -16.37 -5.50
N LEU A 38 -3.48 -16.23 -6.54
CA LEU A 38 -4.34 -17.33 -7.00
C LEU A 38 -3.51 -18.49 -7.58
N VAL A 39 -2.42 -18.18 -8.28
CA VAL A 39 -1.50 -19.20 -8.79
C VAL A 39 -0.91 -20.00 -7.63
N PHE A 40 -0.43 -19.33 -6.59
CA PHE A 40 0.12 -19.97 -5.40
C PHE A 40 -0.94 -20.83 -4.68
N TYR A 41 -2.14 -20.31 -4.43
CA TYR A 41 -3.17 -21.08 -3.72
C TYR A 41 -3.73 -22.25 -4.52
N HIS A 42 -3.85 -22.16 -5.84
CA HIS A 42 -4.30 -23.29 -6.66
C HIS A 42 -3.21 -24.32 -6.91
N ARG A 43 -2.00 -23.89 -7.31
CA ARG A 43 -0.95 -24.80 -7.80
C ARG A 43 -0.03 -25.30 -6.70
N ILE A 44 0.20 -24.51 -5.66
CA ILE A 44 1.11 -24.87 -4.56
C ILE A 44 0.33 -25.44 -3.38
N VAL A 45 -0.63 -24.68 -2.86
CA VAL A 45 -1.42 -25.09 -1.68
C VAL A 45 -2.52 -26.09 -2.04
N ASN A 46 -2.90 -26.17 -3.32
CA ASN A 46 -3.93 -27.07 -3.84
C ASN A 46 -5.34 -26.78 -3.28
N PHE A 47 -5.65 -25.49 -3.08
CA PHE A 47 -7.01 -25.05 -2.77
C PHE A 47 -7.93 -25.12 -3.98
N THR A 48 -9.22 -25.37 -3.71
CA THR A 48 -10.28 -25.25 -4.71
C THR A 48 -10.40 -23.80 -5.18
N ASN A 49 -10.96 -23.61 -6.39
CA ASN A 49 -11.27 -22.29 -6.94
C ASN A 49 -12.09 -21.42 -5.98
N ALA A 50 -13.05 -22.03 -5.26
CA ALA A 50 -13.87 -21.34 -4.30
C ALA A 50 -13.06 -20.86 -3.09
N SER A 51 -12.25 -21.74 -2.48
CA SER A 51 -11.44 -21.40 -1.31
C SER A 51 -10.42 -20.29 -1.60
N ALA A 52 -9.69 -20.37 -2.71
CA ALA A 52 -8.74 -19.34 -3.09
C ALA A 52 -9.44 -18.01 -3.43
N GLY A 53 -10.59 -18.08 -4.11
CA GLY A 53 -11.44 -16.91 -4.39
C GLY A 53 -11.96 -16.24 -3.11
N TYR A 54 -12.37 -17.02 -2.10
CA TYR A 54 -12.78 -16.48 -0.81
C TYR A 54 -11.63 -15.80 -0.06
N LEU A 55 -10.41 -16.35 -0.10
CA LEU A 55 -9.24 -15.68 0.50
C LEU A 55 -8.94 -14.34 -0.17
N LEU A 56 -9.00 -14.29 -1.51
CA LEU A 56 -8.86 -13.03 -2.25
C LEU A 56 -9.97 -12.04 -1.86
N LEU A 57 -11.22 -12.49 -1.77
CA LEU A 57 -12.37 -11.66 -1.38
C LEU A 57 -12.23 -11.11 0.04
N ILE A 58 -11.84 -11.96 1.00
CA ILE A 58 -11.53 -11.55 2.38
C ILE A 58 -10.50 -10.42 2.36
N GLY A 59 -9.46 -10.56 1.54
CA GLY A 59 -8.46 -9.51 1.38
C GLY A 59 -9.05 -8.18 0.89
N GLN A 60 -9.92 -8.20 -0.13
CA GLN A 60 -10.56 -6.98 -0.63
C GLN A 60 -11.47 -6.31 0.41
N VAL A 61 -12.25 -7.12 1.14
CA VAL A 61 -13.12 -6.60 2.22
C VAL A 61 -12.28 -6.00 3.35
N ALA A 62 -11.20 -6.68 3.75
CA ALA A 62 -10.28 -6.19 4.77
C ALA A 62 -9.65 -4.85 4.37
N ASP A 63 -9.19 -4.71 3.13
CA ASP A 63 -8.62 -3.44 2.63
C ASP A 63 -9.64 -2.30 2.61
N ALA A 64 -10.88 -2.55 2.17
CA ALA A 64 -11.93 -1.53 2.16
C ALA A 64 -12.24 -1.00 3.58
N LEU A 65 -12.32 -1.91 4.56
CA LEU A 65 -12.54 -1.55 5.96
C LEU A 65 -11.32 -0.84 6.56
N ALA A 66 -10.12 -1.38 6.32
CA ALA A 66 -8.87 -0.83 6.83
C ALA A 66 -8.59 0.58 6.27
N THR A 67 -8.80 0.80 4.97
CA THR A 67 -8.64 2.11 4.33
C THR A 67 -9.51 3.18 4.99
N THR A 68 -10.77 2.85 5.30
CA THR A 68 -11.69 3.77 5.98
C THR A 68 -11.25 4.05 7.41
N PHE A 69 -10.87 3.00 8.14
CA PHE A 69 -10.41 3.10 9.53
C PHE A 69 -9.11 3.92 9.64
N VAL A 70 -8.10 3.59 8.84
CA VAL A 70 -6.79 4.27 8.81
C VAL A 70 -6.96 5.70 8.35
N GLY A 71 -7.78 5.99 7.33
CA GLY A 71 -8.03 7.36 6.89
C GLY A 71 -8.54 8.23 8.05
N PHE A 72 -9.57 7.74 8.75
CA PHE A 72 -10.11 8.43 9.91
C PHE A 72 -9.14 8.53 11.09
N GLY A 73 -8.42 7.45 11.39
CA GLY A 73 -7.48 7.35 12.51
C GLY A 73 -6.24 8.24 12.31
N SER A 74 -5.64 8.19 11.11
CA SER A 74 -4.45 8.96 10.76
C SER A 74 -4.73 10.47 10.71
N ASP A 75 -5.91 10.88 10.26
CA ASP A 75 -6.32 12.29 10.22
C ASP A 75 -6.59 12.88 11.60
N ARG A 76 -7.07 12.07 12.56
CA ARG A 76 -7.39 12.52 13.92
C ARG A 76 -6.24 12.41 14.91
N ALA A 77 -5.20 11.64 14.57
CA ALA A 77 -4.02 11.57 15.42
C ALA A 77 -3.47 13.00 15.63
N ARG A 78 -3.23 13.37 16.89
CA ARG A 78 -2.79 14.74 17.25
C ARG A 78 -1.27 14.87 17.33
N LYS A 79 -0.57 13.78 17.68
CA LYS A 79 0.89 13.71 17.80
C LYS A 79 1.38 12.38 17.26
N GLY A 80 2.58 12.38 16.68
CA GLY A 80 3.30 11.15 16.36
C GLY A 80 3.75 10.43 17.63
N LEU A 81 3.94 9.12 17.54
CA LEU A 81 4.51 8.35 18.64
C LEU A 81 5.97 8.78 18.84
N PHE A 82 6.36 9.11 20.07
CA PHE A 82 7.73 9.55 20.42
C PHE A 82 8.29 10.71 19.56
N GLY A 83 7.43 11.60 19.05
CA GLY A 83 7.88 12.73 18.21
C GLY A 83 8.21 12.35 16.76
N TYR A 84 7.92 11.12 16.33
CA TYR A 84 8.30 10.60 15.00
C TYR A 84 7.49 11.15 13.82
N GLY A 85 6.58 12.09 14.07
CA GLY A 85 5.61 12.57 13.07
C GLY A 85 4.38 11.67 12.97
N ARG A 86 3.23 12.28 12.71
CA ARG A 86 1.94 11.59 12.74
C ARG A 86 1.79 10.63 11.58
N ARG A 87 2.03 11.11 10.36
CA ARG A 87 1.86 10.33 9.13
C ARG A 87 2.92 9.23 9.07
N LYS A 88 4.15 9.53 9.48
CA LYS A 88 5.23 8.54 9.60
C LYS A 88 4.96 7.45 10.63
N THR A 89 4.33 7.76 11.75
CA THR A 89 3.98 6.74 12.77
C THR A 89 3.01 5.72 12.18
N TRP A 90 1.92 6.18 11.56
CA TRP A 90 0.97 5.28 10.91
C TRP A 90 1.62 4.53 9.75
N HIS A 91 2.43 5.19 8.94
CA HIS A 91 3.19 4.54 7.89
C HIS A 91 4.08 3.40 8.42
N LEU A 92 4.86 3.65 9.49
CA LEU A 92 5.75 2.66 10.10
C LEU A 92 4.96 1.47 10.65
N PHE A 93 3.81 1.73 11.28
CA PHE A 93 2.94 0.67 11.76
C PHE A 93 2.46 -0.24 10.61
N GLY A 94 2.04 0.36 9.49
CA GLY A 94 1.68 -0.37 8.28
C GLY A 94 2.84 -1.21 7.73
N VAL A 95 4.04 -0.63 7.65
CA VAL A 95 5.25 -1.33 7.22
C VAL A 95 5.51 -2.56 8.10
N ILE A 96 5.50 -2.41 9.43
CA ILE A 96 5.73 -3.53 10.36
C ILE A 96 4.71 -4.64 10.13
N CYS A 97 3.42 -4.30 10.00
CA CYS A 97 2.38 -5.28 9.68
C CYS A 97 2.68 -6.05 8.39
N ILE A 98 3.07 -5.36 7.31
CA ILE A 98 3.41 -5.99 6.02
C ILE A 98 4.63 -6.92 6.16
N LEU A 99 5.70 -6.46 6.81
CA LEU A 99 6.91 -7.27 7.00
C LEU A 99 6.63 -8.56 7.78
N CYS A 100 5.74 -8.48 8.77
CA CYS A 100 5.39 -9.61 9.63
C CYS A 100 4.34 -10.55 9.03
N SER A 101 3.57 -10.15 8.01
CA SER A 101 2.50 -10.98 7.47
C SER A 101 2.70 -11.42 6.02
N PHE A 102 3.26 -10.57 5.16
CA PHE A 102 3.32 -10.84 3.72
C PHE A 102 4.12 -12.11 3.36
N PRO A 103 5.29 -12.39 3.97
CA PRO A 103 5.99 -13.65 3.71
C PRO A 103 5.15 -14.90 4.01
N PHE A 104 4.28 -14.84 5.04
CA PHE A 104 3.42 -15.95 5.42
C PHE A 104 2.25 -16.17 4.45
N CYS A 105 1.86 -15.15 3.68
CA CYS A 105 0.87 -15.31 2.61
C CYS A 105 1.36 -16.19 1.45
N PHE A 106 2.69 -16.24 1.23
CA PHE A 106 3.36 -16.95 0.13
C PHE A 106 4.36 -18.02 0.62
N ASN A 107 4.18 -18.50 1.85
CA ASN A 107 4.90 -19.65 2.38
C ASN A 107 3.90 -20.78 2.66
N LEU A 108 4.37 -22.02 2.63
CA LEU A 108 3.56 -23.15 3.11
C LEU A 108 3.23 -22.92 4.58
N CYS A 109 2.03 -23.32 5.01
CA CYS A 109 1.61 -23.13 6.38
C CYS A 109 2.60 -23.78 7.35
N VAL A 110 3.14 -22.99 8.27
CA VAL A 110 4.06 -23.46 9.30
C VAL A 110 3.25 -24.12 10.42
N GLY A 111 3.50 -25.41 10.67
CA GLY A 111 2.80 -26.17 11.72
C GLY A 111 1.44 -26.76 11.29
N CYS A 112 1.13 -26.77 9.99
CA CYS A 112 -0.08 -27.42 9.44
C CYS A 112 0.17 -28.84 8.87
N GLU A 113 1.30 -29.51 9.16
CA GLU A 113 1.69 -30.79 8.52
C GLU A 113 0.64 -31.92 8.59
N HIS A 114 -0.29 -31.87 9.55
CA HIS A 114 -1.38 -32.86 9.73
C HIS A 114 -2.79 -32.24 9.76
N ASN A 115 -2.92 -30.97 9.41
CA ASN A 115 -4.19 -30.24 9.55
C ASN A 115 -4.99 -30.19 8.24
N ASP A 116 -6.32 -30.29 8.40
CA ASP A 116 -7.31 -30.17 7.34
C ASP A 116 -7.20 -28.83 6.57
N LEU A 117 -7.61 -28.81 5.30
CA LEU A 117 -7.58 -27.63 4.41
C LEU A 117 -8.24 -26.39 5.05
N LEU A 118 -9.20 -26.63 5.94
CA LEU A 118 -9.88 -25.59 6.71
C LEU A 118 -8.94 -24.83 7.67
N ALA A 119 -8.01 -25.50 8.33
CA ALA A 119 -7.05 -24.83 9.21
C ALA A 119 -6.06 -23.97 8.41
N GLN A 120 -5.61 -24.47 7.26
CA GLN A 120 -4.77 -23.70 6.33
C GLN A 120 -5.54 -22.48 5.81
N PHE A 121 -6.83 -22.62 5.50
CA PHE A 121 -7.67 -21.50 5.08
C PHE A 121 -7.71 -20.39 6.14
N PHE A 122 -7.99 -20.72 7.40
CA PHE A 122 -8.01 -19.72 8.47
C PHE A 122 -6.65 -19.11 8.75
N TYR A 123 -5.58 -19.90 8.66
CA TYR A 123 -4.20 -19.43 8.75
C TYR A 123 -3.92 -18.34 7.70
N TYR A 124 -4.19 -18.63 6.42
CA TYR A 124 -3.98 -17.65 5.35
C TYR A 124 -4.90 -16.44 5.48
N ALA A 125 -6.18 -16.64 5.82
CA ALA A 125 -7.13 -15.55 6.02
C ALA A 125 -6.65 -14.55 7.09
N MET A 126 -6.10 -15.03 8.21
CA MET A 126 -5.57 -14.18 9.27
C MET A 126 -4.40 -13.32 8.76
N PHE A 127 -3.39 -13.92 8.13
CA PHE A 127 -2.24 -13.16 7.61
C PHE A 127 -2.64 -12.19 6.51
N ILE A 128 -3.59 -12.56 5.65
CA ILE A 128 -4.16 -11.69 4.63
C ILE A 128 -4.80 -10.46 5.27
N ILE A 129 -5.62 -10.62 6.31
CA ILE A 129 -6.26 -9.49 6.99
C ILE A 129 -5.21 -8.54 7.58
N ILE A 130 -4.16 -9.07 8.22
CA ILE A 130 -3.06 -8.26 8.78
C ILE A 130 -2.28 -7.54 7.66
N PHE A 131 -1.98 -8.25 6.56
CA PHE A 131 -1.34 -7.68 5.37
C PHE A 131 -2.15 -6.54 4.79
N GLN A 132 -3.44 -6.74 4.54
CA GLN A 132 -4.31 -5.73 3.95
C GLN A 132 -4.45 -4.51 4.85
N PHE A 133 -4.58 -4.73 6.17
CA PHE A 133 -4.55 -3.63 7.13
C PHE A 133 -3.23 -2.85 7.06
N GLY A 134 -2.09 -3.55 7.04
CA GLY A 134 -0.77 -2.95 6.90
C GLY A 134 -0.61 -2.15 5.61
N TRP A 135 -1.08 -2.72 4.50
CA TRP A 135 -1.05 -2.12 3.17
C TRP A 135 -1.89 -0.84 3.09
N SER A 136 -3.13 -0.84 3.58
CA SER A 136 -3.93 0.39 3.65
C SER A 136 -3.29 1.43 4.57
N CYS A 137 -2.67 0.97 5.66
CA CYS A 137 -2.04 1.82 6.67
C CYS A 137 -0.85 2.60 6.12
N SER A 138 0.08 1.94 5.42
CA SER A 138 1.21 2.57 4.74
C SER A 138 0.73 3.44 3.57
N GLN A 139 -0.21 2.96 2.76
CA GLN A 139 -0.71 3.68 1.59
C GLN A 139 -1.33 5.03 1.95
N ILE A 140 -2.35 5.01 2.81
CA ILE A 140 -3.12 6.22 3.12
C ILE A 140 -2.25 7.25 3.82
N SER A 141 -1.36 6.80 4.71
CA SER A 141 -0.42 7.68 5.41
C SER A 141 0.60 8.31 4.47
N HIS A 142 1.13 7.55 3.50
CA HIS A 142 2.06 8.04 2.50
C HIS A 142 1.40 9.08 1.58
N LEU A 143 0.23 8.76 1.02
CA LEU A 143 -0.50 9.67 0.14
C LEU A 143 -0.92 10.96 0.84
N ALA A 144 -1.34 10.89 2.11
CA ALA A 144 -1.71 12.08 2.87
C ALA A 144 -0.52 13.03 3.09
N MET A 145 0.70 12.49 3.20
CA MET A 145 1.92 13.24 3.49
C MET A 145 2.31 14.21 2.37
N ILE A 146 1.87 13.98 1.12
CA ILE A 146 2.15 14.89 0.00
C ILE A 146 1.63 16.31 0.25
N ASN A 147 0.51 16.42 0.95
CA ASN A 147 -0.13 17.69 1.28
C ASN A 147 0.61 18.44 2.38
N ASP A 148 1.34 17.69 3.22
CA ASP A 148 2.16 18.21 4.32
C ASP A 148 3.58 18.60 3.83
N LEU A 149 4.05 18.02 2.71
CA LEU A 149 5.35 18.34 2.10
C LEU A 149 5.35 19.61 1.25
N THR A 150 4.26 19.89 0.54
CA THR A 150 4.18 21.03 -0.37
C THR A 150 2.75 21.51 -0.59
N HIS A 151 2.61 22.83 -0.76
CA HIS A 151 1.35 23.48 -1.08
C HIS A 151 1.20 23.81 -2.58
N LYS A 152 2.26 23.66 -3.38
CA LYS A 152 2.22 23.95 -4.82
C LYS A 152 1.72 22.75 -5.60
N ASP A 153 0.67 22.95 -6.39
CA ASP A 153 0.06 21.86 -7.17
C ASP A 153 1.05 21.23 -8.17
N GLY A 154 1.89 22.04 -8.83
CA GLY A 154 2.92 21.52 -9.74
C GLY A 154 3.93 20.58 -9.06
N GLU A 155 4.28 20.86 -7.80
CA GLU A 155 5.18 20.02 -7.00
C GLU A 155 4.48 18.73 -6.53
N ARG A 156 3.18 18.79 -6.17
CA ARG A 156 2.37 17.60 -5.86
C ARG A 156 2.23 16.68 -7.07
N VAL A 157 2.01 17.26 -8.26
CA VAL A 157 1.97 16.50 -9.51
C VAL A 157 3.32 15.81 -9.74
N ALA A 158 4.43 16.53 -9.61
CA ALA A 158 5.76 15.95 -9.77
C ALA A 158 6.05 14.81 -8.78
N LEU A 159 5.74 15.00 -7.49
CA LEU A 159 5.89 13.96 -6.46
C LEU A 159 5.06 12.70 -6.78
N ASN A 160 3.82 12.89 -7.26
CA ASN A 160 2.99 11.77 -7.70
C ASN A 160 3.57 11.07 -8.93
N SER A 161 4.09 11.82 -9.92
CA SER A 161 4.75 11.24 -11.09
C SER A 161 5.96 10.39 -10.70
N TYR A 162 6.81 10.84 -9.76
CA TYR A 162 7.92 10.04 -9.25
C TYR A 162 7.44 8.77 -8.54
N ARG A 163 6.37 8.84 -7.74
CA ARG A 163 5.77 7.66 -7.11
C ARG A 163 5.29 6.66 -8.16
N TYR A 164 4.56 7.12 -9.19
CA TYR A 164 4.08 6.24 -10.26
C TYR A 164 5.22 5.60 -11.06
N ALA A 165 6.32 6.31 -11.28
CA ALA A 165 7.50 5.72 -11.91
C ALA A 165 8.02 4.52 -11.10
N TRP A 166 8.13 4.66 -9.77
CA TRP A 166 8.49 3.55 -8.89
C TRP A 166 7.46 2.43 -8.87
N THR A 167 6.16 2.74 -8.96
CA THR A 167 5.11 1.72 -9.08
C THR A 167 5.31 0.87 -10.33
N VAL A 168 5.57 1.50 -11.48
CA VAL A 168 5.85 0.79 -12.74
C VAL A 168 7.14 -0.03 -12.64
N SER A 169 8.21 0.55 -12.09
CA SER A 169 9.48 -0.18 -11.88
C SER A 169 9.31 -1.38 -10.95
N SER A 170 8.53 -1.25 -9.88
CA SER A 170 8.24 -2.33 -8.93
C SER A 170 7.48 -3.48 -9.59
N ASN A 171 6.48 -3.16 -10.41
CA ASN A 171 5.75 -4.16 -11.18
C ASN A 171 6.67 -4.92 -12.15
N ILE A 172 7.45 -4.19 -12.95
CA ILE A 172 8.41 -4.80 -13.89
C ILE A 172 9.40 -5.69 -13.15
N PHE A 173 9.91 -5.23 -12.00
CA PHE A 173 10.84 -5.99 -11.17
C PHE A 173 10.24 -7.30 -10.67
N VAL A 174 9.02 -7.28 -10.12
CA VAL A 174 8.35 -8.49 -9.62
C VAL A 174 8.11 -9.49 -10.74
N TYR A 175 7.61 -9.03 -11.89
CA TYR A 175 7.42 -9.88 -13.06
C TYR A 175 8.74 -10.47 -13.57
N ALA A 176 9.78 -9.66 -13.72
CA ALA A 176 11.09 -10.13 -14.18
C ALA A 176 11.70 -11.16 -13.21
N MET A 177 11.64 -10.89 -11.91
CA MET A 177 12.15 -11.79 -10.89
C MET A 177 11.38 -13.11 -10.86
N ALA A 178 10.05 -13.06 -10.91
CA ALA A 178 9.22 -14.26 -10.98
C ALA A 178 9.53 -15.08 -12.24
N SER A 179 9.64 -14.44 -13.40
CA SER A 179 9.99 -15.11 -14.67
C SER A 179 11.38 -15.75 -14.64
N ILE A 180 12.37 -15.11 -14.01
CA ILE A 180 13.71 -15.70 -13.84
C ILE A 180 13.64 -16.92 -12.94
N LEU A 181 13.00 -16.80 -11.77
CA LEU A 181 12.94 -17.89 -10.80
C LEU A 181 12.16 -19.11 -11.34
N LEU A 182 11.03 -18.87 -12.02
CA LEU A 182 10.22 -19.92 -12.64
C LEU A 182 10.88 -20.48 -13.91
N GLY A 183 11.49 -19.63 -14.74
CA GLY A 183 12.14 -20.02 -15.98
C GLY A 183 13.37 -20.90 -15.75
N VAL A 184 14.21 -20.57 -14.75
CA VAL A 184 15.34 -21.42 -14.34
C VAL A 184 14.87 -22.81 -13.91
N HIS A 185 13.74 -22.90 -13.19
CA HIS A 185 13.19 -24.19 -12.74
C HIS A 185 12.60 -25.02 -13.89
N SER A 186 11.88 -24.40 -14.82
CA SER A 186 11.25 -25.09 -15.97
C SER A 186 12.26 -25.75 -16.92
N SER A 187 13.54 -25.32 -16.90
CA SER A 187 14.63 -25.91 -17.68
C SER A 187 14.93 -27.38 -17.31
N ASN A 188 14.44 -27.85 -16.16
CA ASN A 188 14.73 -29.17 -15.58
C ASN A 188 13.53 -30.16 -15.70
N ASP A 189 12.84 -30.20 -16.86
CA ASP A 189 11.85 -31.23 -17.27
C ASP A 189 10.39 -31.12 -16.77
N LYS A 190 9.94 -30.01 -16.16
CA LYS A 190 8.51 -29.77 -15.87
C LYS A 190 8.09 -28.35 -16.25
N ALA A 191 7.17 -28.23 -17.21
CA ALA A 191 6.63 -26.93 -17.66
C ALA A 191 5.50 -26.38 -16.76
N ASP A 192 4.96 -27.21 -15.85
CA ASP A 192 3.87 -26.84 -14.98
C ASP A 192 4.36 -26.49 -13.56
N ILE A 193 3.74 -25.47 -12.96
CA ILE A 193 3.96 -25.10 -11.55
C ILE A 193 3.38 -26.20 -10.67
N THR A 194 4.23 -26.79 -9.83
CA THR A 194 3.91 -27.89 -8.92
C THR A 194 4.09 -27.49 -7.46
N PRO A 195 3.51 -28.21 -6.48
CA PRO A 195 3.73 -27.92 -5.05
C PRO A 195 5.20 -27.84 -4.61
N ASP A 196 6.11 -28.51 -5.34
CA ASP A 196 7.56 -28.45 -5.08
C ASP A 196 8.15 -27.03 -5.30
N ASP A 197 7.47 -26.20 -6.10
CA ASP A 197 7.84 -24.81 -6.41
C ASP A 197 7.52 -23.82 -5.29
N ALA A 198 7.01 -24.28 -4.14
CA ALA A 198 6.70 -23.42 -3.00
C ALA A 198 7.89 -22.52 -2.58
N HIS A 199 9.11 -23.06 -2.70
CA HIS A 199 10.34 -22.34 -2.36
C HIS A 199 10.59 -21.13 -3.28
N ILE A 200 10.11 -21.15 -4.52
CA ILE A 200 10.23 -20.04 -5.47
C ILE A 200 9.38 -18.86 -4.99
N PHE A 201 8.12 -19.10 -4.67
CA PHE A 201 7.20 -18.07 -4.15
C PHE A 201 7.66 -17.52 -2.80
N ARG A 202 8.19 -18.38 -1.92
CA ARG A 202 8.81 -17.95 -0.66
C ARG A 202 10.02 -17.05 -0.91
N THR A 203 10.89 -17.40 -1.85
CA THR A 203 12.09 -16.61 -2.18
C THR A 203 11.70 -15.27 -2.79
N LEU A 204 10.70 -15.26 -3.68
CA LEU A 204 10.17 -14.06 -4.28
C LEU A 204 9.56 -13.12 -3.22
N SER A 205 8.75 -13.65 -2.29
CA SER A 205 8.13 -12.83 -1.24
C SER A 205 9.16 -12.25 -0.28
N LEU A 206 10.16 -13.04 0.14
CA LEU A 206 11.25 -12.56 0.99
C LEU A 206 12.12 -11.50 0.29
N THR A 207 12.38 -11.67 -1.01
CA THR A 207 13.15 -10.70 -1.81
C THR A 207 12.39 -9.38 -1.94
N VAL A 208 11.09 -9.43 -2.25
CA VAL A 208 10.20 -8.26 -2.32
C VAL A 208 10.17 -7.51 -0.99
N VAL A 209 10.00 -8.23 0.12
CA VAL A 209 9.98 -7.65 1.47
C VAL A 209 11.34 -7.07 1.85
N GLY A 210 12.44 -7.75 1.51
CA GLY A 210 13.80 -7.29 1.78
C GLY A 210 14.14 -5.99 1.04
N ILE A 211 13.86 -5.92 -0.26
CA ILE A 211 14.06 -4.69 -1.06
C ILE A 211 13.14 -3.58 -0.57
N GLY A 212 11.87 -3.90 -0.32
CA GLY A 212 10.91 -2.95 0.22
C GLY A 212 11.38 -2.37 1.57
N LEU A 213 11.91 -3.19 2.46
CA LEU A 213 12.48 -2.74 3.75
C LEU A 213 13.62 -1.74 3.55
N LEU A 214 14.54 -1.99 2.61
CA LEU A 214 15.62 -1.04 2.30
C LEU A 214 15.06 0.32 1.84
N CYS A 215 14.06 0.31 0.95
CA CYS A 215 13.37 1.53 0.52
C CYS A 215 12.64 2.23 1.67
N MET A 216 12.01 1.47 2.57
CA MET A 216 11.34 2.04 3.75
C MET A 216 12.34 2.71 4.70
N ILE A 217 13.51 2.12 4.91
CA ILE A 217 14.58 2.73 5.73
C ILE A 217 15.01 4.06 5.10
N ILE A 218 15.21 4.10 3.78
CA ILE A 218 15.57 5.33 3.05
C ILE A 218 14.49 6.41 3.23
N PHE A 219 13.21 6.06 3.10
CA PHE A 219 12.10 6.98 3.32
C PHE A 219 12.07 7.51 4.76
N HIS A 220 12.16 6.62 5.73
CA HIS A 220 12.04 6.96 7.14
C HIS A 220 13.21 7.81 7.67
N VAL A 221 14.42 7.59 7.17
CA VAL A 221 15.62 8.37 7.51
C VAL A 221 15.72 9.65 6.67
N GLY A 222 15.40 9.57 5.38
CA GLY A 222 15.64 10.64 4.40
C GLY A 222 14.59 11.74 4.41
N LEU A 223 13.35 11.42 4.80
CA LEU A 223 12.30 12.42 4.97
C LEU A 223 12.27 12.87 6.43
N LYS A 224 12.04 14.15 6.74
CA LYS A 224 11.71 14.59 8.10
C LYS A 224 10.31 15.17 8.07
N GLU A 225 9.41 14.63 8.89
CA GLU A 225 8.07 15.21 9.02
C GLU A 225 8.17 16.45 9.91
N SER A 226 7.60 17.57 9.46
CA SER A 226 7.53 18.78 10.28
C SER A 226 6.63 18.51 11.50
N GLU A 227 7.08 18.87 12.69
CA GLU A 227 6.34 18.65 13.95
C GLU A 227 5.13 19.59 14.13
N LEU A 228 4.77 20.36 13.09
CA LEU A 228 3.67 21.30 13.15
C LEU A 228 2.37 20.56 13.57
N PRO A 229 1.63 21.10 14.55
CA PRO A 229 0.34 20.54 14.96
C PRO A 229 -0.57 20.39 13.75
N ALA A 230 -1.34 19.30 13.71
CA ALA A 230 -2.25 19.00 12.59
C ALA A 230 -3.19 20.17 12.23
N GLU A 231 -3.64 20.93 13.23
CA GLU A 231 -4.50 22.12 13.05
C GLU A 231 -3.75 23.29 12.37
N GLU A 232 -2.45 23.42 12.59
CA GLU A 232 -1.63 24.45 11.96
C GLU A 232 -1.30 24.09 10.51
N THR A 233 -1.00 22.83 10.22
CA THR A 233 -0.82 22.36 8.83
C THR A 233 -2.12 22.48 8.03
N GLU A 234 -3.26 22.11 8.63
CA GLU A 234 -4.58 22.21 7.99
C GLU A 234 -5.01 23.67 7.76
N SER A 235 -4.79 24.56 8.72
CA SER A 235 -5.07 26.00 8.56
C SER A 235 -4.18 26.65 7.50
N ARG A 236 -2.90 26.28 7.41
CA ARG A 236 -2.00 26.73 6.34
C ARG A 236 -2.41 26.21 4.96
N LEU A 237 -2.85 24.95 4.87
CA LEU A 237 -3.44 24.39 3.65
C LEU A 237 -4.67 25.18 3.19
N GLN A 238 -5.57 25.52 4.13
CA GLN A 238 -6.76 26.34 3.86
C GLN A 238 -6.38 27.77 3.44
N LEU A 239 -5.31 28.35 4.02
CA LEU A 239 -4.82 29.68 3.67
C LEU A 239 -4.17 29.70 2.27
N SER A 240 -3.40 28.66 1.92
CA SER A 240 -2.84 28.50 0.56
C SER A 240 -3.92 28.34 -0.52
N THR A 241 -5.08 27.78 -0.18
CA THR A 241 -6.23 27.67 -1.09
C THR A 241 -7.14 28.92 -1.05
N ALA A 242 -6.88 29.87 -0.15
CA ALA A 242 -7.74 31.03 0.12
C ALA A 242 -7.67 32.16 -0.92
N SER A 243 -7.35 31.87 -2.19
CA SER A 243 -7.86 32.70 -3.30
C SER A 243 -9.32 32.37 -3.63
N SER A 244 -9.88 31.26 -3.11
CA SER A 244 -11.29 30.90 -3.28
C SER A 244 -11.94 30.56 -1.93
N ARG A 245 -12.90 31.38 -1.51
CA ARG A 245 -13.91 31.21 -0.43
C ARG A 245 -13.57 30.28 0.74
N ARG A 246 -13.62 30.84 1.96
CA ARG A 246 -13.57 30.17 3.27
C ARG A 246 -14.40 28.86 3.31
N LEU A 247 -13.80 27.75 2.93
CA LEU A 247 -14.44 26.43 2.90
C LEU A 247 -14.63 25.97 4.35
N LYS A 248 -15.89 25.80 4.76
CA LYS A 248 -16.23 25.30 6.09
C LYS A 248 -15.92 23.79 6.11
N ARG A 249 -15.09 23.36 7.06
CA ARG A 249 -14.74 21.94 7.26
C ARG A 249 -15.99 21.06 7.28
N MET A 250 -16.11 20.17 6.31
CA MET A 250 -17.18 19.18 6.27
C MET A 250 -16.87 18.04 7.23
N THR A 251 -17.85 17.69 8.07
CA THR A 251 -17.78 16.48 8.88
C THR A 251 -17.94 15.25 7.98
N TRP A 252 -17.28 14.13 8.29
CA TRP A 252 -17.39 12.89 7.52
C TRP A 252 -18.84 12.43 7.29
N LYS A 253 -19.72 12.59 8.29
CA LYS A 253 -21.16 12.31 8.15
C LYS A 253 -21.87 13.18 7.10
N LYS A 254 -21.43 14.43 6.94
CA LYS A 254 -21.95 15.34 5.92
C LYS A 254 -21.38 15.01 4.56
N PHE A 255 -20.06 14.73 4.50
CA PHE A 255 -19.39 14.27 3.30
C PHE A 255 -20.04 13.03 2.68
N LEU A 256 -20.34 12.01 3.49
CA LEU A 256 -21.08 10.83 3.03
C LEU A 256 -22.54 11.09 2.63
N ARG A 257 -23.07 12.28 2.90
CA ARG A 257 -24.42 12.67 2.47
C ARG A 257 -24.42 13.49 1.18
N GLU A 258 -23.24 13.96 0.74
CA GLU A 258 -23.13 14.76 -0.47
C GLU A 258 -23.36 13.91 -1.71
N ARG A 259 -24.13 14.45 -2.66
CA ARG A 259 -24.49 13.73 -3.88
C ARG A 259 -23.29 13.59 -4.82
N GLU A 260 -22.40 14.58 -4.86
CA GLU A 260 -21.20 14.57 -5.71
C GLU A 260 -20.27 13.42 -5.34
N PHE A 261 -20.18 13.07 -4.06
CA PHE A 261 -19.37 11.94 -3.60
C PHE A 261 -19.80 10.63 -4.27
N TYR A 262 -21.11 10.34 -4.30
CA TYR A 262 -21.64 9.14 -4.94
C TYR A 262 -21.51 9.19 -6.46
N GLN A 263 -21.67 10.36 -7.08
CA GLN A 263 -21.47 10.51 -8.52
C GLN A 263 -20.02 10.23 -8.93
N CYS A 264 -19.04 10.82 -8.23
CA CYS A 264 -17.62 10.55 -8.48
C CYS A 264 -17.26 9.09 -8.22
N THR A 265 -17.75 8.51 -7.12
CA THR A 265 -17.52 7.09 -6.79
C THR A 265 -18.10 6.18 -7.86
N PHE A 266 -19.32 6.46 -8.32
CA PHE A 266 -19.97 5.70 -9.39
C PHE A 266 -19.15 5.77 -10.68
N ILE A 267 -18.82 6.98 -11.16
CA ILE A 267 -18.03 7.15 -12.38
C ILE A 267 -16.69 6.40 -12.26
N TRP A 268 -15.98 6.58 -11.14
CA TRP A 268 -14.69 5.93 -10.91
C TRP A 268 -14.80 4.40 -10.90
N MET A 269 -15.81 3.84 -10.22
CA MET A 269 -16.04 2.40 -10.18
C MET A 269 -16.31 1.82 -11.57
N PHE A 270 -17.16 2.47 -12.36
CA PHE A 270 -17.46 2.02 -13.71
C PHE A 270 -16.26 2.15 -14.65
N THR A 271 -15.51 3.25 -14.58
CA THR A 271 -14.27 3.41 -15.35
C THR A 271 -13.27 2.32 -15.01
N ARG A 272 -13.06 2.03 -13.72
CA ARG A 272 -12.15 0.95 -13.27
C ARG A 272 -12.62 -0.42 -13.73
N LEU A 273 -13.92 -0.70 -13.65
CA LEU A 273 -14.50 -1.95 -14.12
C LEU A 273 -14.27 -2.13 -15.63
N ILE A 274 -14.57 -1.10 -16.43
CA ILE A 274 -14.37 -1.13 -17.88
C ILE A 274 -12.90 -1.38 -18.21
N LEU A 275 -11.98 -0.63 -17.60
CA LEU A 275 -10.55 -0.81 -17.83
C LEU A 275 -10.08 -2.22 -17.48
N ASN A 276 -10.52 -2.77 -16.35
CA ASN A 276 -10.15 -4.13 -15.94
C ASN A 276 -10.69 -5.18 -16.92
N VAL A 277 -11.93 -5.03 -17.39
CA VAL A 277 -12.53 -5.94 -18.38
C VAL A 277 -11.81 -5.84 -19.72
N THR A 278 -11.51 -4.62 -20.19
CA THR A 278 -10.79 -4.40 -21.45
C THR A 278 -9.34 -4.90 -21.42
N GLN A 279 -8.71 -5.00 -20.24
CA GLN A 279 -7.37 -5.59 -20.10
C GLN A 279 -7.38 -7.13 -20.04
N LEU A 280 -8.56 -7.74 -19.91
CA LEU A 280 -8.75 -9.19 -19.81
C LEU A 280 -9.02 -9.85 -21.17
N TYR A 281 -9.36 -9.05 -22.19
CA TYR A 281 -9.64 -9.45 -23.57
C TYR A 281 -8.66 -8.78 -24.54
#